data_AF-A0A1H7DFL8-F1
#
_entry.id   AF-A0A1H7DFL8-F1
#
_cell.length_a   1.000
_cell.length_b   1.000
_cell.length_c   1.000
_cell.angle_alpha   90.00
_cell.angle_beta   90.00
_cell.angle_gamma   90.00
#
_symmetry.space_group_name_H-M   'P 1'
#
loop_
_entity.id
_entity.type
_entity.pdbx_description
1 polymer ?
#
loop_
_entity_poly.entity_id
_entity_poly.type
_entity_poly.pdbx_seq_one_letter_code
_entity_poly.pdbx_strand_id
1 'polypeptide(L)'
;MSREIPVSFDQPLARHHKLIGGWVASRDQTARRCTRAEARRRIERVFDKAVLDILRPLELAELRVAVLNSEDMDAPAIAIVCDSMGQLDLGWIETSDAQIGWRAAAYTALARTMGSALPIFGYDDLFEEISMYYWDGEIEDKAARDALVAYHGADPEDLEDTILPSDMNDRRPDWMIAANAAPLRSLPNGLRSALRNLRCSHRALRALPDEKNAWHFDGATLHEYLPDLEECSSLPPLTLVPVEQFAREVDDVARHGMEYGFMDIAGLCPLPDAARVTDWFASLEAGARLLLAAQELIQLDPDTL
;
A
#
# COMPACT_ATOMS: atom_id res chain seq x y z
N MET A 1 16.02 -39.35 -37.30
CA MET A 1 14.83 -38.85 -36.57
C MET A 1 15.29 -37.72 -35.67
N SER A 2 15.04 -36.46 -36.10
CA SER A 2 15.37 -35.28 -35.32
C SER A 2 14.36 -35.19 -34.17
N ARG A 3 14.84 -35.15 -32.91
CA ARG A 3 13.98 -34.84 -31.77
C ARG A 3 13.48 -33.42 -31.96
N GLU A 4 12.18 -33.24 -32.14
CA GLU A 4 11.54 -31.94 -32.16
C GLU A 4 11.89 -31.22 -30.86
N ILE A 5 12.72 -30.18 -30.99
CA ILE A 5 12.96 -29.24 -29.89
C ILE A 5 11.61 -28.56 -29.65
N PRO A 6 11.05 -28.58 -28.43
CA PRO A 6 9.79 -27.91 -28.15
C PRO A 6 9.86 -26.45 -28.59
N VAL A 7 8.83 -25.97 -29.29
CA VAL A 7 8.76 -24.62 -29.90
C VAL A 7 9.05 -23.50 -28.87
N SER A 8 8.80 -23.75 -27.59
CA SER A 8 9.10 -22.83 -26.48
C SER A 8 10.59 -22.59 -26.21
N PHE A 9 11.48 -23.52 -26.59
CA PHE A 9 12.93 -23.41 -26.36
C PHE A 9 13.62 -22.40 -27.27
N ASP A 10 13.03 -22.08 -28.43
CA ASP A 10 13.63 -21.20 -29.43
C ASP A 10 12.88 -19.87 -29.62
N GLN A 11 11.87 -19.60 -28.79
CA GLN A 11 11.19 -18.30 -28.83
C GLN A 11 12.14 -17.15 -28.45
N PRO A 12 12.05 -16.00 -29.13
CA PRO A 12 12.80 -14.80 -28.77
C PRO A 12 12.55 -14.39 -27.31
N LEU A 13 13.54 -13.74 -26.70
CA LEU A 13 13.31 -13.02 -25.44
C LEU A 13 12.29 -11.91 -25.69
N ALA A 14 11.27 -11.84 -24.83
CA ALA A 14 10.28 -10.77 -24.83
C ALA A 14 10.92 -9.43 -24.47
N ARG A 15 10.20 -8.32 -24.66
CA ARG A 15 10.71 -6.96 -24.41
C ARG A 15 11.19 -6.81 -22.96
N HIS A 16 10.40 -7.26 -21.99
CA HIS A 16 10.77 -7.24 -20.57
C HIS A 16 12.02 -8.07 -20.26
N HIS A 17 12.17 -9.28 -20.82
CA HIS A 17 13.41 -10.07 -20.65
C HIS A 17 14.64 -9.36 -21.22
N LYS A 18 14.52 -8.69 -22.37
CA LYS A 18 15.64 -7.92 -22.94
C LYS A 18 16.01 -6.73 -22.05
N LEU A 19 15.01 -6.03 -21.52
CA LEU A 19 15.20 -4.88 -20.64
C LEU A 19 15.89 -5.27 -19.33
N ILE A 20 15.32 -6.23 -18.60
CA ILE A 20 15.90 -6.74 -17.35
C ILE A 20 17.23 -7.44 -17.64
N GLY A 21 17.34 -8.14 -18.77
CA GLY A 21 18.59 -8.74 -19.22
C GLY A 21 19.71 -7.74 -19.48
N GLY A 22 19.40 -6.55 -20.00
CA GLY A 22 20.34 -5.44 -20.11
C GLY A 22 20.86 -4.99 -18.75
N TRP A 23 19.97 -4.91 -17.75
CA TRP A 23 20.35 -4.63 -16.36
C TRP A 23 21.18 -5.76 -15.73
N VAL A 24 20.82 -7.03 -15.93
CA VAL A 24 21.61 -8.17 -15.43
C VAL A 24 23.01 -8.18 -16.06
N ALA A 25 23.11 -7.86 -17.35
CA ALA A 25 24.38 -7.80 -18.07
C ALA A 25 25.25 -6.63 -17.61
N SER A 26 24.67 -5.48 -17.25
CA SER A 26 25.45 -4.33 -16.75
C SER A 26 26.09 -4.59 -15.38
N ARG A 27 25.55 -5.54 -14.60
CA ARG A 27 26.07 -5.94 -13.28
C ARG A 27 27.16 -7.00 -13.32
N ASP A 28 27.33 -7.70 -14.45
CA ASP A 28 28.36 -8.75 -14.60
C ASP A 28 29.22 -8.49 -15.84
N GLN A 29 30.47 -8.11 -15.61
CA GLN A 29 31.42 -7.81 -16.68
C GLN A 29 31.97 -9.07 -17.37
N THR A 30 31.59 -10.27 -16.93
CA THR A 30 32.03 -11.51 -17.58
C THR A 30 31.09 -11.90 -18.72
N ALA A 31 31.61 -11.76 -19.94
CA ALA A 31 30.91 -12.21 -21.15
C ALA A 31 30.79 -13.73 -21.17
N ARG A 32 29.67 -14.25 -20.67
CA ARG A 32 29.36 -15.70 -20.68
C ARG A 32 28.51 -16.05 -21.89
N ARG A 33 29.04 -16.91 -22.76
CA ARG A 33 28.23 -17.54 -23.81
C ARG A 33 27.18 -18.44 -23.15
N CYS A 34 25.92 -18.21 -23.47
CA CYS A 34 24.80 -19.01 -22.98
C CYS A 34 23.74 -19.14 -24.06
N THR A 35 22.94 -20.20 -23.97
CA THR A 35 21.75 -20.39 -24.79
C THR A 35 20.65 -19.41 -24.36
N ARG A 36 19.63 -19.19 -25.22
CA ARG A 36 18.49 -18.32 -24.89
C ARG A 36 17.75 -18.76 -23.62
N ALA A 37 17.54 -20.07 -23.46
CA ALA A 37 16.89 -20.63 -22.27
C ALA A 37 17.73 -20.46 -20.98
N GLU A 38 19.06 -20.51 -21.09
CA GLU A 38 19.95 -20.18 -19.96
C GLU A 38 19.94 -18.69 -19.64
N ALA A 39 19.91 -17.82 -20.66
CA ALA A 39 19.79 -16.38 -20.47
C ALA A 39 18.47 -16.04 -19.75
N ARG A 40 17.32 -16.55 -20.23
CA ARG A 40 16.00 -16.36 -19.58
C ARG A 40 16.03 -16.74 -18.10
N ARG A 41 16.42 -17.98 -17.80
CA ARG A 41 16.50 -18.49 -16.41
C ARG A 41 17.50 -17.71 -15.55
N ARG A 42 18.56 -17.15 -16.14
CA ARG A 42 19.51 -16.31 -15.42
C ARG A 42 18.89 -14.96 -15.09
N ILE A 43 18.20 -14.34 -16.05
CA ILE A 43 17.55 -13.05 -15.89
C ILE A 43 16.52 -13.11 -14.77
N GLU A 44 15.61 -14.08 -14.84
CA GLU A 44 14.56 -14.33 -13.84
C GLU A 44 15.19 -14.55 -12.45
N ARG A 45 16.10 -15.52 -12.31
CA ARG A 45 16.73 -15.81 -11.01
C ARG A 45 17.47 -14.63 -10.38
N VAL A 46 18.16 -13.81 -11.19
CA VAL A 46 18.90 -12.65 -10.67
C VAL A 46 17.94 -11.54 -10.24
N PHE A 47 16.89 -11.29 -11.04
CA PHE A 47 15.87 -10.31 -10.72
C PHE A 47 15.07 -10.72 -9.47
N ASP A 48 14.53 -11.94 -9.45
CA ASP A 48 13.74 -12.48 -8.33
C ASP A 48 14.54 -12.46 -7.04
N LYS A 49 15.80 -12.89 -7.09
CA LYS A 49 16.68 -12.84 -5.91
C LYS A 49 16.86 -11.42 -5.40
N ALA A 50 17.09 -10.45 -6.28
CA ALA A 50 17.29 -9.06 -5.87
C ALA A 50 16.02 -8.46 -5.24
N VAL A 51 14.84 -8.76 -5.78
CA VAL A 51 13.55 -8.37 -5.18
C VAL A 51 13.38 -9.02 -3.81
N LEU A 52 13.55 -10.35 -3.73
CA LEU A 52 13.38 -11.10 -2.49
C LEU A 52 14.37 -10.68 -1.41
N ASP A 53 15.61 -10.35 -1.76
CA ASP A 53 16.60 -9.88 -0.79
C ASP A 53 16.19 -8.53 -0.15
N ILE A 54 15.42 -7.70 -0.86
CA ILE A 54 14.91 -6.41 -0.36
C ILE A 54 13.62 -6.60 0.47
N LEU A 55 12.69 -7.42 -0.01
CA LEU A 55 11.37 -7.57 0.61
C LEU A 55 11.32 -8.60 1.75
N ARG A 56 12.22 -9.59 1.79
CA ARG A 56 12.22 -10.67 2.80
C ARG A 56 12.15 -10.20 4.27
N PRO A 57 12.77 -9.09 4.68
CA PRO A 57 12.69 -8.64 6.07
C PRO A 57 11.30 -8.10 6.47
N LEU A 58 10.41 -7.87 5.52
CA LEU A 58 9.07 -7.33 5.77
C LEU A 58 8.11 -8.45 6.17
N GLU A 59 7.46 -8.25 7.31
CA GLU A 59 6.41 -9.13 7.85
C GLU A 59 5.06 -8.40 7.95
N LEU A 60 5.07 -7.06 7.89
CA LEU A 60 3.87 -6.21 8.03
C LEU A 60 2.84 -6.43 6.91
N ALA A 61 3.27 -6.77 5.70
CA ALA A 61 2.40 -7.02 4.56
C ALA A 61 3.09 -7.98 3.56
N GLU A 62 2.28 -8.79 2.90
CA GLU A 62 2.69 -9.70 1.82
C GLU A 62 2.78 -8.92 0.51
N LEU A 63 4.01 -8.74 0.03
CA LEU A 63 4.29 -8.00 -1.20
C LEU A 63 4.86 -8.91 -2.28
N ARG A 64 4.29 -8.84 -3.47
CA ARG A 64 4.82 -9.47 -4.68
C ARG A 64 5.17 -8.43 -5.73
N VAL A 65 6.09 -8.80 -6.62
CA VAL A 65 6.48 -7.96 -7.75
C VAL A 65 6.12 -8.67 -9.04
N ALA A 66 5.40 -7.97 -9.92
CA ALA A 66 5.02 -8.47 -11.23
C ALA A 66 5.67 -7.62 -12.32
N VAL A 67 6.24 -8.29 -13.33
CA VAL A 67 6.76 -7.62 -14.52
C VAL A 67 5.68 -7.68 -15.60
N LEU A 68 5.14 -6.52 -15.96
CA LEU A 68 4.06 -6.38 -16.92
C LEU A 68 4.62 -6.14 -18.32
N ASN A 69 4.05 -6.85 -19.29
CA ASN A 69 4.41 -6.75 -20.68
C ASN A 69 3.13 -6.64 -21.51
N SER A 70 2.59 -5.42 -21.62
CA SER A 70 1.48 -5.13 -22.52
C SER A 70 2.00 -5.03 -23.97
N GLU A 71 1.23 -5.57 -24.92
CA GLU A 71 1.51 -5.41 -26.36
C GLU A 71 1.15 -4.02 -26.86
N ASP A 72 0.21 -3.36 -26.20
CA ASP A 72 -0.32 -2.03 -26.53
C ASP A 72 0.56 -0.91 -25.96
N MET A 73 1.43 -1.22 -24.99
CA MET A 73 2.33 -0.26 -24.37
C MET A 73 3.73 -0.28 -24.98
N ASP A 74 4.32 0.92 -25.10
CA ASP A 74 5.67 1.09 -25.66
C ASP A 74 6.77 0.54 -24.75
N ALA A 75 6.52 0.49 -23.43
CA ALA A 75 7.47 0.05 -22.42
C ALA A 75 6.88 -1.09 -21.56
N PRO A 76 7.68 -2.09 -21.15
CA PRO A 76 7.34 -2.95 -20.02
C PRO A 76 7.22 -2.12 -18.73
N ALA A 77 6.46 -2.61 -17.75
CA ALA A 77 6.39 -1.99 -16.42
C ALA A 77 6.68 -3.01 -15.32
N ILE A 78 6.99 -2.53 -14.12
CA ILE A 78 7.04 -3.35 -12.92
C ILE A 78 6.01 -2.82 -11.92
N ALA A 79 5.14 -3.71 -11.46
CA ALA A 79 4.15 -3.43 -10.43
C ALA A 79 4.56 -4.07 -9.10
N ILE A 80 4.31 -3.37 -8.00
CA ILE A 80 4.29 -3.92 -6.64
C ILE A 80 2.84 -4.19 -6.29
N VAL A 81 2.54 -5.42 -5.89
CA VAL A 81 1.21 -5.84 -5.50
C VAL A 81 1.20 -6.27 -4.04
N CYS A 82 0.18 -5.85 -3.31
CA CYS A 82 -0.04 -6.15 -1.91
C CYS A 82 -1.10 -7.24 -1.77
N ASP A 83 -0.68 -8.47 -1.50
CA ASP A 83 -1.59 -9.61 -1.37
C ASP A 83 -2.29 -9.64 0.00
N SER A 84 -1.86 -8.79 0.94
CA SER A 84 -2.53 -8.64 2.24
C SER A 84 -3.84 -7.86 2.13
N MET A 85 -4.81 -8.25 2.95
CA MET A 85 -6.15 -7.65 3.02
C MET A 85 -6.62 -7.59 4.49
N GLY A 86 -7.42 -6.58 4.80
CA GLY A 86 -8.00 -6.35 6.12
C GLY A 86 -7.18 -5.41 7.00
N GLN A 87 -7.40 -5.49 8.31
CA GLN A 87 -6.72 -4.62 9.27
C GLN A 87 -5.26 -5.03 9.43
N LEU A 88 -4.35 -4.04 9.39
CA LEU A 88 -2.98 -4.24 9.86
C LEU A 88 -2.96 -4.35 11.38
N ASP A 89 -2.32 -5.38 11.91
CA ASP A 89 -2.08 -5.51 13.35
C ASP A 89 -1.13 -4.40 13.82
N LEU A 90 -1.64 -3.51 14.67
CA LEU A 90 -0.86 -2.40 15.25
C LEU A 90 -0.27 -2.74 16.62
N GLY A 91 -0.40 -3.99 17.07
CA GLY A 91 0.24 -4.55 18.25
C GLY A 91 -0.09 -3.77 19.51
N TRP A 92 0.95 -3.26 20.18
CA TRP A 92 0.82 -2.54 21.45
C TRP A 92 0.00 -1.25 21.32
N ILE A 93 -0.09 -0.66 20.13
CA ILE A 93 -0.86 0.57 19.89
C ILE A 93 -2.35 0.32 20.14
N GLU A 94 -2.85 -0.88 19.84
CA GLU A 94 -4.24 -1.28 20.04
C GLU A 94 -4.46 -1.98 21.38
N THR A 95 -3.55 -2.88 21.76
CA THR A 95 -3.78 -3.89 22.80
C THR A 95 -3.19 -3.57 24.18
N SER A 96 -2.28 -2.59 24.30
CA SER A 96 -1.59 -2.30 25.57
C SER A 96 -2.22 -1.16 26.39
N ASP A 97 -1.87 -1.10 27.67
CA ASP A 97 -2.20 0.01 28.59
C ASP A 97 -1.19 1.17 28.54
N ALA A 98 -0.36 1.24 27.49
CA ALA A 98 0.58 2.35 27.30
C ALA A 98 -0.15 3.70 27.27
N GLN A 99 0.55 4.77 27.67
CA GLN A 99 -0.02 6.12 27.73
C GLN A 99 -0.69 6.49 26.39
N ILE A 100 -1.93 6.98 26.43
CA ILE A 100 -2.70 7.34 25.22
C ILE A 100 -1.91 8.26 24.30
N GLY A 101 -1.15 9.23 24.85
CA GLY A 101 -0.34 10.13 24.05
C GLY A 101 0.80 9.44 23.27
N TRP A 102 1.30 8.30 23.74
CA TRP A 102 2.29 7.49 23.01
C TRP A 102 1.65 6.71 21.88
N ARG A 103 0.54 6.03 22.20
CA ARG A 103 -0.28 5.27 21.23
C ARG A 103 -0.76 6.19 20.11
N ALA A 104 -1.30 7.36 20.46
CA ALA A 104 -1.72 8.39 19.49
C ALA A 104 -0.60 8.94 18.64
N ALA A 105 0.60 9.14 19.20
CA ALA A 105 1.75 9.57 18.42
C ALA A 105 2.20 8.51 17.40
N ALA A 106 2.17 7.22 17.79
CA ALA A 106 2.51 6.10 16.91
C ALA A 106 1.47 5.93 15.79
N TYR A 107 0.19 5.82 16.15
CA TYR A 107 -0.91 5.70 15.18
C TYR A 107 -0.93 6.85 14.17
N THR A 108 -0.88 8.10 14.65
CA THR A 108 -0.87 9.29 13.78
C THR A 108 0.31 9.29 12.81
N ALA A 109 1.46 8.77 13.24
CA ALA A 109 2.62 8.68 12.37
C ALA A 109 2.41 7.63 11.28
N LEU A 110 1.90 6.44 11.63
CA LEU A 110 1.57 5.38 10.68
C LEU A 110 0.52 5.84 9.66
N ALA A 111 -0.61 6.36 10.14
CA ALA A 111 -1.72 6.85 9.29
C ALA A 111 -1.26 7.89 8.25
N ARG A 112 -0.26 8.72 8.59
CA ARG A 112 0.27 9.75 7.67
C ARG A 112 1.31 9.25 6.68
N THR A 113 1.91 8.08 6.91
CA THR A 113 3.08 7.64 6.12
C THR A 113 2.84 6.36 5.35
N MET A 114 1.99 5.45 5.85
CA MET A 114 1.84 4.10 5.28
C MET A 114 1.29 4.11 3.85
N GLY A 115 0.36 5.02 3.54
CA GLY A 115 -0.19 5.20 2.19
C GLY A 115 0.83 5.59 1.11
N SER A 116 2.09 5.87 1.46
CA SER A 116 3.16 6.08 0.48
C SER A 116 3.78 4.78 -0.05
N ALA A 117 3.49 3.64 0.57
CA ALA A 117 4.08 2.35 0.21
C ALA A 117 3.11 1.16 0.33
N LEU A 118 1.92 1.33 0.88
CA LEU A 118 0.86 0.32 0.87
C LEU A 118 -0.44 0.93 0.36
N PRO A 119 -1.28 0.15 -0.35
CA PRO A 119 -2.65 0.51 -0.63
C PRO A 119 -3.44 0.30 0.66
N ILE A 120 -3.51 1.34 1.49
CA ILE A 120 -4.13 1.31 2.82
C ILE A 120 -4.99 2.54 3.06
N PHE A 121 -6.13 2.36 3.72
CA PHE A 121 -6.99 3.46 4.15
C PHE A 121 -7.02 3.61 5.68
N GLY A 122 -7.26 4.83 6.15
CA GLY A 122 -7.43 5.18 7.54
C GLY A 122 -8.87 5.53 7.90
N TYR A 123 -9.06 6.04 9.11
CA TYR A 123 -10.40 6.44 9.58
C TYR A 123 -11.00 7.57 8.74
N ASP A 124 -10.19 8.55 8.33
CA ASP A 124 -10.69 9.70 7.60
C ASP A 124 -11.24 9.26 6.22
N ASP A 125 -10.59 8.30 5.55
CA ASP A 125 -11.07 7.69 4.31
C ASP A 125 -12.37 6.89 4.54
N LEU A 126 -12.42 6.06 5.60
CA LEU A 126 -13.64 5.32 5.96
C LEU A 126 -14.82 6.25 6.23
N PHE A 127 -14.56 7.33 6.96
CA PHE A 127 -15.58 8.32 7.30
C PHE A 127 -16.05 9.08 6.06
N GLU A 128 -15.15 9.42 5.13
CA GLU A 128 -15.51 10.01 3.85
C GLU A 128 -16.41 9.09 3.03
N GLU A 129 -16.05 7.81 2.90
CA GLU A 129 -16.88 6.81 2.19
C GLU A 129 -18.28 6.68 2.82
N ILE A 130 -18.36 6.48 4.14
CA ILE A 130 -19.65 6.40 4.85
C ILE A 130 -20.45 7.69 4.67
N SER A 131 -19.80 8.86 4.76
CA SER A 131 -20.43 10.15 4.56
C SER A 131 -21.01 10.29 3.16
N MET A 132 -20.25 9.93 2.12
CA MET A 132 -20.73 9.97 0.74
C MET A 132 -21.90 9.02 0.50
N TYR A 133 -21.86 7.81 1.07
CA TYR A 133 -22.90 6.81 0.85
C TYR A 133 -24.19 7.03 1.64
N TYR A 134 -24.08 7.47 2.90
CA TYR A 134 -25.21 7.52 3.83
C TYR A 134 -25.68 8.93 4.16
N TRP A 135 -24.84 9.94 3.99
CA TRP A 135 -25.13 11.32 4.42
C TRP A 135 -24.94 12.34 3.29
N ASP A 136 -24.92 11.91 2.02
CA ASP A 136 -24.68 12.75 0.83
C ASP A 136 -23.41 13.61 0.91
N GLY A 137 -22.38 13.11 1.60
CA GLY A 137 -21.10 13.81 1.82
C GLY A 137 -21.11 14.80 2.99
N GLU A 138 -22.18 14.83 3.79
CA GLU A 138 -22.25 15.68 4.98
C GLU A 138 -21.47 15.08 6.16
N ILE A 139 -20.80 15.95 6.90
CA ILE A 139 -19.90 15.57 8.01
C ILE A 139 -20.40 16.06 9.38
N GLU A 140 -21.51 16.79 9.41
CA GLU A 140 -22.16 17.29 10.62
C GLU A 140 -23.57 16.71 10.74
N ASP A 141 -23.97 16.28 11.94
CA ASP A 141 -25.26 15.63 12.19
C ASP A 141 -26.46 16.38 11.66
N LYS A 142 -26.47 17.71 11.82
CA LYS A 142 -27.59 18.52 11.36
C LYS A 142 -27.68 18.49 9.84
N ALA A 143 -26.55 18.69 9.16
CA ALA A 143 -26.51 18.71 7.71
C ALA A 143 -26.83 17.31 7.15
N ALA A 144 -26.31 16.24 7.77
CA ALA A 144 -26.65 14.86 7.43
C ALA A 144 -28.16 14.58 7.58
N ARG A 145 -28.80 15.01 8.68
CA ARG A 145 -30.25 14.89 8.86
C ARG A 145 -31.02 15.67 7.80
N ASP A 146 -30.62 16.92 7.55
CA ASP A 146 -31.27 17.78 6.55
C ASP A 146 -31.16 17.14 5.14
N ALA A 147 -30.02 16.54 4.79
CA ALA A 147 -29.81 15.82 3.54
C ALA A 147 -30.68 14.57 3.42
N LEU A 148 -30.75 13.74 4.47
CA LEU A 148 -31.61 12.56 4.52
C LEU A 148 -33.09 12.90 4.30
N VAL A 149 -33.58 13.99 4.89
CA VAL A 149 -34.95 14.46 4.65
C VAL A 149 -35.11 14.99 3.23
N ALA A 150 -34.20 15.85 2.78
CA ALA A 150 -34.34 16.58 1.52
C ALA A 150 -34.17 15.71 0.27
N TYR A 151 -33.23 14.77 0.30
CA TYR A 151 -32.83 13.97 -0.86
C TYR A 151 -33.34 12.53 -0.79
N HIS A 152 -33.44 11.97 0.40
CA HIS A 152 -33.88 10.57 0.60
C HIS A 152 -35.32 10.47 1.09
N GLY A 153 -35.98 11.60 1.38
CA GLY A 153 -37.39 11.65 1.79
C GLY A 153 -37.66 10.99 3.14
N ALA A 154 -36.63 10.89 4.00
CA ALA A 154 -36.78 10.33 5.34
C ALA A 154 -37.77 11.13 6.18
N ASP A 155 -38.58 10.44 6.99
CA ASP A 155 -39.44 11.10 7.97
C ASP A 155 -38.56 11.64 9.10
N PRO A 156 -38.61 12.95 9.43
CA PRO A 156 -37.87 13.51 10.55
C PRO A 156 -38.09 12.79 11.88
N GLU A 157 -39.27 12.18 12.09
CA GLU A 157 -39.58 11.43 13.32
C GLU A 157 -38.89 10.05 13.37
N ASP A 158 -38.51 9.47 12.23
CA ASP A 158 -37.84 8.17 12.13
C ASP A 158 -36.29 8.28 12.19
N LEU A 159 -35.74 9.51 12.23
CA LEU A 159 -34.29 9.77 12.22
C LEU A 159 -33.63 9.68 13.61
N GLU A 160 -34.38 9.45 14.68
CA GLU A 160 -33.82 9.35 16.04
C GLU A 160 -32.85 8.17 16.20
N ASP A 161 -33.10 7.05 15.51
CA ASP A 161 -32.30 5.81 15.59
C ASP A 161 -31.25 5.69 14.46
N THR A 162 -31.08 6.75 13.64
CA THR A 162 -30.12 6.74 12.53
C THR A 162 -28.71 7.06 13.04
N ILE A 163 -27.71 6.27 12.62
CA ILE A 163 -26.31 6.56 12.92
C ILE A 163 -25.90 7.86 12.19
N LEU A 164 -25.31 8.78 12.93
CA LEU A 164 -24.89 10.08 12.45
C LEU A 164 -23.36 10.26 12.47
N PRO A 165 -22.83 11.30 11.80
CA PRO A 165 -21.43 11.66 11.86
C PRO A 165 -20.82 11.66 13.26
N SER A 166 -21.51 12.24 14.25
CA SER A 166 -21.02 12.30 15.64
C SER A 166 -20.93 10.92 16.29
N ASP A 167 -21.92 10.05 16.10
CA ASP A 167 -21.94 8.71 16.69
C ASP A 167 -20.72 7.87 16.24
N MET A 168 -20.33 8.00 14.97
CA MET A 168 -19.14 7.34 14.44
C MET A 168 -17.85 7.93 15.02
N ASN A 169 -17.78 9.26 15.15
CA ASN A 169 -16.62 9.95 15.72
C ASN A 169 -16.45 9.67 17.22
N ASP A 170 -17.54 9.57 17.97
CA ASP A 170 -17.53 9.28 19.41
C ASP A 170 -17.06 7.85 19.73
N ARG A 171 -17.21 6.92 18.76
CA ARG A 171 -16.67 5.55 18.87
C ARG A 171 -15.17 5.46 18.64
N ARG A 172 -14.51 6.51 18.14
CA ARG A 172 -13.06 6.50 17.90
C ARG A 172 -12.31 6.29 19.22
N PRO A 173 -11.45 5.27 19.32
CA PRO A 173 -10.50 5.18 20.42
C PRO A 173 -9.65 6.45 20.55
N ASP A 174 -9.38 6.88 21.78
CA ASP A 174 -8.60 8.09 22.05
C ASP A 174 -7.22 8.08 21.38
N TRP A 175 -6.62 6.90 21.21
CA TRP A 175 -5.33 6.74 20.54
C TRP A 175 -5.40 6.91 19.02
N MET A 176 -6.59 6.94 18.40
CA MET A 176 -6.74 7.30 16.98
C MET A 176 -6.82 8.82 16.76
N ILE A 177 -6.98 9.60 17.82
CA ILE A 177 -7.19 11.04 17.73
C ILE A 177 -5.82 11.75 17.72
N ALA A 178 -5.49 12.38 16.60
CA ALA A 178 -4.19 13.04 16.42
C ALA A 178 -3.91 14.15 17.45
N ALA A 179 -4.95 14.82 17.95
CA ALA A 179 -4.83 15.84 18.99
C ALA A 179 -4.34 15.27 20.34
N ASN A 180 -4.56 13.99 20.60
CA ASN A 180 -4.09 13.32 21.81
C ASN A 180 -2.62 12.92 21.74
N ALA A 181 -1.98 13.00 20.56
CA ALA A 181 -0.57 12.64 20.38
C ALA A 181 0.37 13.50 21.23
N ALA A 182 1.14 12.85 22.09
CA ALA A 182 2.13 13.54 22.91
C ALA A 182 3.27 14.10 22.03
N PRO A 183 3.80 15.29 22.36
CA PRO A 183 4.86 15.89 21.56
C PRO A 183 6.13 15.04 21.61
N LEU A 184 6.86 14.97 20.49
CA LEU A 184 8.05 14.11 20.33
C LEU A 184 9.09 14.21 21.47
N ARG A 185 9.21 15.39 22.10
CA ARG A 185 10.13 15.65 23.22
C ARG A 185 9.72 15.00 24.54
N SER A 186 8.44 14.69 24.75
CA SER A 186 7.93 14.04 25.96
C SER A 186 7.81 12.52 25.83
N LEU A 187 8.02 11.98 24.64
CA LEU A 187 8.01 10.53 24.40
C LEU A 187 9.30 9.88 24.94
N PRO A 188 9.26 8.60 25.33
CA PRO A 188 10.44 7.82 25.67
C PRO A 188 11.46 7.76 24.54
N ASN A 189 12.72 7.45 24.87
CA ASN A 189 13.81 7.51 23.91
C ASN A 189 13.66 6.47 22.78
N GLY A 190 13.18 5.26 23.09
CA GLY A 190 12.93 4.20 22.10
C GLY A 190 11.88 4.64 21.07
N LEU A 191 10.68 5.02 21.55
CA LEU A 191 9.59 5.50 20.71
C LEU A 191 9.96 6.74 19.90
N ARG A 192 10.67 7.70 20.52
CA ARG A 192 11.15 8.89 19.82
C ARG A 192 12.07 8.55 18.65
N SER A 193 12.95 7.56 18.84
CA SER A 193 13.89 7.11 17.82
C SER A 193 13.16 6.39 16.67
N ALA A 194 12.24 5.48 16.98
CA ALA A 194 11.42 4.79 15.98
C ALA A 194 10.59 5.77 15.13
N LEU A 195 9.90 6.73 15.77
CA LEU A 195 9.14 7.77 15.08
C LEU A 195 10.02 8.67 14.19
N ARG A 196 11.25 8.95 14.61
CA ARG A 196 12.21 9.69 13.76
C ARG A 196 12.66 8.85 12.58
N ASN A 197 12.94 7.57 12.79
CA ASN A 197 13.32 6.64 11.72
C ASN A 197 12.21 6.58 10.65
N LEU A 198 10.97 6.34 11.07
CA LEU A 198 9.80 6.33 10.19
C LEU A 198 9.67 7.62 9.37
N ARG A 199 9.76 8.79 10.04
CA ARG A 199 9.68 10.10 9.36
C ARG A 199 10.84 10.32 8.39
N CYS A 200 12.05 9.89 8.72
CA CYS A 200 13.22 9.98 7.86
C CYS A 200 13.06 9.10 6.62
N SER A 201 12.64 7.84 6.78
CA SER A 201 12.38 6.91 5.68
C SER A 201 11.25 7.42 4.78
N HIS A 202 10.15 7.91 5.36
CA HIS A 202 9.05 8.51 4.60
C HIS A 202 9.51 9.70 3.76
N ARG A 203 10.29 10.61 4.36
CA ARG A 203 10.84 11.75 3.63
C ARG A 203 11.79 11.32 2.50
N ALA A 204 12.59 10.29 2.72
CA ALA A 204 13.49 9.76 1.70
C ALA A 204 12.71 9.18 0.52
N LEU A 205 11.64 8.42 0.78
CA LEU A 205 10.75 7.89 -0.26
C LEU A 205 10.06 9.01 -1.04
N ARG A 206 9.45 9.98 -0.35
CA ARG A 206 8.75 11.13 -0.96
C ARG A 206 9.68 12.10 -1.72
N ALA A 207 10.99 12.00 -1.55
CA ALA A 207 11.96 12.80 -2.29
C ALA A 207 12.35 12.18 -3.65
N LEU A 208 11.93 10.94 -3.91
CA LEU A 208 12.19 10.29 -5.19
C LEU A 208 11.26 10.83 -6.28
N PRO A 209 11.73 10.99 -7.53
CA PRO A 209 10.87 11.35 -8.65
C PRO A 209 9.83 10.27 -8.94
N ASP A 210 8.59 10.68 -9.20
CA ASP A 210 7.46 9.77 -9.45
C ASP A 210 7.75 8.83 -10.64
N GLU A 211 8.39 9.31 -11.71
CA GLU A 211 8.68 8.53 -12.92
C GLU A 211 9.77 7.45 -12.73
N LYS A 212 10.31 7.34 -11.52
CA LYS A 212 11.34 6.37 -11.12
C LYS A 212 10.94 5.55 -9.91
N ASN A 213 9.80 5.86 -9.31
CA ASN A 213 9.44 5.39 -8.00
C ASN A 213 8.58 4.13 -8.11
N ALA A 214 9.10 3.01 -7.59
CA ALA A 214 8.42 1.73 -7.55
C ALA A 214 7.09 1.76 -6.78
N TRP A 215 6.93 2.72 -5.88
CA TRP A 215 5.76 2.90 -5.01
C TRP A 215 4.83 4.03 -5.48
N HIS A 216 5.10 4.61 -6.65
CA HIS A 216 4.18 5.61 -7.21
C HIS A 216 2.94 4.91 -7.76
N PHE A 217 1.78 5.33 -7.26
CA PHE A 217 0.48 4.89 -7.76
C PHE A 217 -0.10 5.98 -8.66
N ASP A 218 -0.34 5.65 -9.91
CA ASP A 218 -1.09 6.46 -10.86
C ASP A 218 -2.18 5.59 -11.50
N GLY A 219 -3.43 5.86 -11.13
CA GLY A 219 -4.58 5.08 -11.59
C GLY A 219 -4.73 5.14 -13.12
N ALA A 220 -4.46 6.27 -13.76
CA ALA A 220 -4.58 6.39 -15.21
C ALA A 220 -3.58 5.48 -15.93
N THR A 221 -2.30 5.56 -15.59
CA THR A 221 -1.27 4.65 -16.12
C THR A 221 -1.59 3.20 -15.78
N LEU A 222 -2.10 2.92 -14.59
CA LEU A 222 -2.41 1.55 -14.18
C LEU A 222 -3.43 0.87 -15.10
N HIS A 223 -4.54 1.56 -15.42
CA HIS A 223 -5.57 1.02 -16.31
C HIS A 223 -5.08 0.82 -17.74
N GLU A 224 -4.06 1.55 -18.20
CA GLU A 224 -3.42 1.29 -19.50
C GLU A 224 -2.67 -0.06 -19.53
N TYR A 225 -2.09 -0.48 -18.40
CA TYR A 225 -1.38 -1.76 -18.29
C TYR A 225 -2.27 -2.92 -17.86
N LEU A 226 -3.28 -2.65 -17.05
CA LEU A 226 -4.17 -3.63 -16.43
C LEU A 226 -5.63 -3.12 -16.53
N PRO A 227 -6.25 -3.14 -17.72
CA PRO A 227 -7.59 -2.62 -17.93
C PRO A 227 -8.66 -3.38 -17.13
N ASP A 228 -8.42 -4.67 -16.85
CA ASP A 228 -9.34 -5.51 -16.07
C ASP A 228 -9.51 -5.02 -14.60
N LEU A 229 -8.65 -4.10 -14.13
CA LEU A 229 -8.76 -3.51 -12.78
C LEU A 229 -9.72 -2.31 -12.70
N GLU A 230 -10.31 -1.87 -13.82
CA GLU A 230 -11.24 -0.72 -13.84
C GLU A 230 -12.51 -0.97 -13.01
N GLU A 231 -12.90 -2.23 -12.85
CA GLU A 231 -14.07 -2.64 -12.07
C GLU A 231 -13.77 -2.83 -10.57
N CYS A 232 -12.48 -2.83 -10.18
CA CYS A 232 -12.08 -3.03 -8.79
C CYS A 232 -12.46 -1.83 -7.90
N SER A 233 -12.60 -2.09 -6.60
CA SER A 233 -12.86 -1.04 -5.61
C SER A 233 -11.72 -0.01 -5.59
N SER A 234 -12.10 1.27 -5.56
CA SER A 234 -11.20 2.39 -5.30
C SER A 234 -10.68 2.40 -3.86
N LEU A 235 -11.41 1.76 -2.93
CA LEU A 235 -10.96 1.63 -1.56
C LEU A 235 -9.82 0.59 -1.50
N PRO A 236 -8.71 0.88 -0.82
CA PRO A 236 -7.61 -0.08 -0.70
C PRO A 236 -7.96 -1.34 0.11
N PRO A 237 -7.26 -2.47 -0.11
CA PRO A 237 -7.53 -3.74 0.58
C PRO A 237 -7.10 -3.74 2.05
N LEU A 238 -6.16 -2.88 2.45
CA LEU A 238 -5.68 -2.79 3.83
C LEU A 238 -6.33 -1.62 4.57
N THR A 239 -6.47 -1.77 5.89
CA THR A 239 -6.96 -0.68 6.76
C THR A 239 -6.14 -0.52 8.04
N LEU A 240 -6.04 0.73 8.51
CA LEU A 240 -5.60 1.10 9.86
C LEU A 240 -6.77 1.35 10.81
N VAL A 241 -8.00 1.14 10.35
CA VAL A 241 -9.19 1.26 11.18
C VAL A 241 -9.34 -0.03 11.99
N PRO A 242 -9.52 0.06 13.32
CA PRO A 242 -9.65 -1.14 14.13
C PRO A 242 -11.04 -1.75 13.94
N VAL A 243 -11.07 -2.96 13.40
CA VAL A 243 -12.28 -3.69 12.98
C VAL A 243 -13.16 -4.03 14.18
N GLU A 244 -12.60 -4.27 15.36
CA GLU A 244 -13.41 -4.50 16.56
C GLU A 244 -14.37 -3.33 16.87
N GLN A 245 -13.96 -2.10 16.56
CA GLN A 245 -14.77 -0.91 16.80
C GLN A 245 -15.59 -0.50 15.59
N PHE A 246 -15.20 -0.85 14.37
CA PHE A 246 -15.83 -0.36 13.12
C PHE A 246 -16.19 -1.47 12.12
N ALA A 247 -16.36 -2.72 12.56
CA ALA A 247 -16.60 -3.87 11.69
C ALA A 247 -17.75 -3.64 10.71
N ARG A 248 -18.87 -3.09 11.18
CA ARG A 248 -20.03 -2.82 10.34
C ARG A 248 -19.71 -1.82 9.23
N GLU A 249 -19.10 -0.70 9.60
CA GLU A 249 -18.77 0.37 8.67
C GLU A 249 -17.74 -0.11 7.64
N VAL A 250 -16.72 -0.85 8.09
CA VAL A 250 -15.72 -1.46 7.22
C VAL A 250 -16.36 -2.47 6.27
N ASP A 251 -17.21 -3.37 6.75
CA ASP A 251 -17.91 -4.36 5.91
C ASP A 251 -18.83 -3.70 4.88
N ASP A 252 -19.48 -2.60 5.25
CA ASP A 252 -20.38 -1.84 4.37
C ASP A 252 -19.61 -1.22 3.19
N VAL A 253 -18.49 -0.53 3.45
CA VAL A 253 -17.68 0.10 2.38
C VAL A 253 -16.84 -0.92 1.60
N ALA A 254 -16.42 -2.02 2.25
CA ALA A 254 -15.63 -3.07 1.64
C ALA A 254 -16.44 -3.99 0.71
N ARG A 255 -17.79 -3.90 0.72
CA ARG A 255 -18.69 -4.79 -0.04
C ARG A 255 -18.33 -4.88 -1.52
N HIS A 256 -18.10 -3.73 -2.17
CA HIS A 256 -17.72 -3.70 -3.58
C HIS A 256 -16.39 -4.41 -3.82
N GLY A 257 -15.40 -4.19 -2.96
CA GLY A 257 -14.10 -4.86 -3.07
C GLY A 257 -14.17 -6.36 -2.80
N MET A 258 -15.05 -6.81 -1.92
CA MET A 258 -15.30 -8.24 -1.69
C MET A 258 -15.98 -8.92 -2.88
N GLU A 259 -16.80 -8.19 -3.65
CA GLU A 259 -17.52 -8.72 -4.81
C GLU A 259 -16.70 -8.66 -6.12
N TYR A 260 -16.03 -7.54 -6.37
CA TYR A 260 -15.35 -7.23 -7.63
C TYR A 260 -13.81 -7.15 -7.52
N GLY A 261 -13.26 -7.34 -6.32
CA GLY A 261 -11.84 -7.21 -6.04
C GLY A 261 -11.43 -5.81 -5.59
N PHE A 262 -10.33 -5.73 -4.87
CA PHE A 262 -9.73 -4.48 -4.40
C PHE A 262 -8.58 -4.05 -5.30
N MET A 263 -8.34 -2.74 -5.40
CA MET A 263 -7.13 -2.20 -6.00
C MET A 263 -5.91 -2.49 -5.10
N ASP A 264 -5.25 -3.62 -5.34
CA ASP A 264 -4.15 -4.15 -4.51
C ASP A 264 -2.75 -3.67 -4.94
N ILE A 265 -2.67 -2.72 -5.87
CA ILE A 265 -1.42 -2.23 -6.44
C ILE A 265 -0.82 -1.14 -5.54
N ALA A 266 0.33 -1.43 -4.94
CA ALA A 266 1.09 -0.47 -4.14
C ALA A 266 1.88 0.53 -4.99
N GLY A 267 2.18 0.17 -6.24
CA GLY A 267 2.83 1.06 -7.19
C GLY A 267 3.10 0.41 -8.54
N LEU A 268 3.26 1.24 -9.56
CA LEU A 268 3.54 0.84 -10.94
C LEU A 268 4.59 1.75 -11.56
N CYS A 269 5.65 1.17 -12.11
CA CYS A 269 6.71 1.92 -12.77
C CYS A 269 6.95 1.41 -14.20
N PRO A 270 6.57 2.19 -15.23
CA PRO A 270 7.01 1.96 -16.61
C PRO A 270 8.53 2.04 -16.75
N LEU A 271 9.09 1.19 -17.59
CA LEU A 271 10.53 1.07 -17.82
C LEU A 271 10.86 1.24 -19.31
N PRO A 272 11.12 2.47 -19.77
CA PRO A 272 11.50 2.71 -21.16
C PRO A 272 12.89 2.15 -21.53
N ASP A 273 13.79 1.96 -20.57
CA ASP A 273 15.14 1.46 -20.80
C ASP A 273 15.72 0.70 -19.58
N ALA A 274 16.83 0.01 -19.79
CA ALA A 274 17.45 -0.84 -18.77
C ALA A 274 18.09 -0.07 -17.61
N ALA A 275 18.46 1.21 -17.77
CA ALA A 275 19.01 2.01 -16.68
C ALA A 275 17.94 2.29 -15.61
N ARG A 276 16.67 2.39 -16.01
CA ARG A 276 15.53 2.57 -15.10
C ARG A 276 15.33 1.44 -14.12
N VAL A 277 15.79 0.22 -14.42
CA VAL A 277 15.72 -0.93 -13.49
C VAL A 277 16.54 -0.65 -12.23
N THR A 278 17.69 0.02 -12.35
CA THR A 278 18.52 0.38 -11.18
C THR A 278 17.81 1.43 -10.31
N ASP A 279 17.22 2.45 -10.93
CA ASP A 279 16.46 3.47 -10.21
C ASP A 279 15.25 2.86 -9.50
N TRP A 280 14.55 1.93 -10.18
CA TRP A 280 13.44 1.19 -9.61
C TRP A 280 13.87 0.39 -8.37
N PHE A 281 14.97 -0.37 -8.42
CA PHE A 281 15.49 -1.08 -7.24
C PHE A 281 15.87 -0.13 -6.09
N ALA A 282 16.48 1.02 -6.39
CA ALA A 282 16.80 2.02 -5.36
C ALA A 282 15.55 2.58 -4.68
N SER A 283 14.47 2.78 -5.44
CA SER A 283 13.18 3.20 -4.88
C SER A 283 12.47 2.07 -4.12
N LEU A 284 12.56 0.82 -4.58
CA LEU A 284 12.06 -0.36 -3.87
C LEU A 284 12.71 -0.44 -2.48
N GLU A 285 14.03 -0.30 -2.39
CA GLU A 285 14.75 -0.25 -1.12
C GLU A 285 14.29 0.89 -0.22
N ALA A 286 13.98 2.07 -0.77
CA ALA A 286 13.52 3.21 0.00
C ALA A 286 12.15 2.97 0.65
N GLY A 287 11.18 2.41 -0.10
CA GLY A 287 9.89 2.05 0.49
C GLY A 287 9.97 0.85 1.41
N ALA A 288 10.81 -0.15 1.12
CA ALA A 288 11.05 -1.26 2.06
C ALA A 288 11.62 -0.75 3.40
N ARG A 289 12.50 0.26 3.40
CA ARG A 289 12.98 0.92 4.63
C ARG A 289 11.89 1.68 5.38
N LEU A 290 10.91 2.25 4.68
CA LEU A 290 9.74 2.86 5.31
C LEU A 290 8.90 1.79 6.02
N LEU A 291 8.58 0.70 5.33
CA LEU A 291 7.78 -0.40 5.87
C LEU A 291 8.49 -1.09 7.04
N LEU A 292 9.82 -1.28 6.97
CA LEU A 292 10.60 -1.77 8.10
C LEU A 292 10.55 -0.84 9.30
N ALA A 293 10.67 0.47 9.09
CA ALA A 293 10.57 1.43 10.19
C ALA A 293 9.17 1.46 10.82
N ALA A 294 8.12 1.17 10.04
CA ALA A 294 6.75 1.02 10.55
C ALA A 294 6.61 -0.28 11.35
N GLN A 295 7.13 -1.40 10.84
CA GLN A 295 7.16 -2.67 11.55
C GLN A 295 7.92 -2.55 12.88
N GLU A 296 9.11 -1.95 12.89
CA GLU A 296 9.89 -1.70 14.10
C GLU A 296 9.11 -0.87 15.13
N LEU A 297 8.33 0.12 14.69
CA LEU A 297 7.48 0.94 15.57
C LEU A 297 6.34 0.11 16.19
N ILE A 298 5.69 -0.74 15.39
CA ILE A 298 4.61 -1.64 15.82
C ILE A 298 5.13 -2.74 16.75
N GLN A 299 6.38 -3.19 16.56
CA GLN A 299 7.01 -4.25 17.35
C GLN A 299 7.69 -3.76 18.63
N LEU A 300 7.63 -2.46 18.95
CA LEU A 300 8.14 -1.96 20.23
C LEU A 300 7.39 -2.58 21.42
N ASP A 301 8.12 -2.86 22.49
CA ASP A 301 7.53 -3.24 23.77
C ASP A 301 7.42 -2.01 24.69
N PRO A 302 6.22 -1.46 24.93
CA PRO A 302 6.03 -0.25 25.70
C PRO A 302 6.51 -0.35 27.16
N ASP A 303 6.60 -1.56 27.72
CA ASP A 303 7.03 -1.77 29.11
C ASP A 303 8.55 -1.58 29.28
N THR A 304 9.29 -1.52 28.17
CA THR A 304 10.76 -1.43 28.15
C THR A 304 11.31 -0.08 27.63
N LEU A 305 10.42 0.88 27.33
CA LEU A 305 10.74 2.15 26.63
C LEU A 305 11.35 3.27 27.47
#